data_AF-A0A9P4KDI2-F1
#
_entry.id   AF-A0A9P4KDI2-F1
#
_cell.length_a   1.000
_cell.length_b   1.000
_cell.length_c   1.000
_cell.angle_alpha   90.00
_cell.angle_beta   90.00
_cell.angle_gamma   90.00
#
_symmetry.space_group_name_H-M   'P 1'
#
loop_
_entity.id
_entity.type
_entity.pdbx_description
1 polymer ?
#
loop_
_entity_poly.entity_id
_entity_poly.type
_entity_poly.pdbx_seq_one_letter_code
_entity_poly.pdbx_strand_id
1 'polypeptide(L)'
;QPTKDKFIKKVAKCIEDSFVLNFFFGVNADFIRDLAWKAADLEEDPNTALGDKDVLPHMIKVSLHQQVIYYDSSSMAQDDHWYYQKKLVEQITKITTRILPEGEGVALRFINQNVRGSSNLTLEDIVEIMDNMRPGGNSMIGTNLRSKILEPLVYSKINAKNLERPLLIFIITDGAPQGERKLELFHAILECSERLQEARYPRGSVKFMIGQIGSDPEATNFLESLRRNTDIGPEVFVTTDKLDANFAALHGNDRELDRWLIETLFSPFEEPETKKY
;
A
#
# COMPACT_ATOMS: atom_id res chain seq x y z
N GLN A 1 15.20 -10.56 28.98
CA GLN A 1 14.20 -9.85 28.15
C GLN A 1 13.16 -10.86 27.62
N PRO A 2 12.24 -11.35 28.46
CA PRO A 2 11.22 -12.34 28.04
C PRO A 2 10.22 -11.78 27.00
N THR A 3 10.07 -10.46 26.95
CA THR A 3 9.12 -9.76 26.07
C THR A 3 9.53 -9.82 24.59
N LYS A 4 10.82 -9.61 24.26
CA LYS A 4 11.28 -9.58 22.87
C LYS A 4 11.24 -10.95 22.19
N ASP A 5 11.59 -12.03 22.91
CA ASP A 5 11.49 -13.41 22.39
C ASP A 5 10.04 -13.83 22.12
N LYS A 6 9.09 -13.35 22.94
CA LYS A 6 7.65 -13.55 22.71
C LYS A 6 7.20 -12.89 21.41
N PHE A 7 7.71 -11.70 21.10
CA PHE A 7 7.39 -10.98 19.88
C PHE A 7 7.98 -11.63 18.63
N ILE A 8 9.20 -12.17 18.71
CA ILE A 8 9.78 -12.96 17.61
C ILE A 8 8.86 -14.13 17.26
N LYS A 9 8.38 -14.87 18.28
CA LYS A 9 7.41 -15.96 18.06
C LYS A 9 6.07 -15.48 17.48
N LYS A 10 5.58 -14.30 17.89
CA LYS A 10 4.34 -13.71 17.37
C LYS A 10 4.47 -13.37 15.87
N VAL A 11 5.57 -12.73 15.47
CA VAL A 11 5.83 -12.38 14.07
C VAL A 11 6.09 -13.65 13.24
N ALA A 12 6.91 -14.59 13.73
CA ALA A 12 7.16 -15.85 13.05
C ALA A 12 5.87 -16.63 12.78
N LYS A 13 4.96 -16.71 13.77
CA LYS A 13 3.65 -17.32 13.58
C LYS A 13 2.81 -16.62 12.51
N CYS A 14 2.79 -15.28 12.50
CA CYS A 14 2.08 -14.51 11.46
C CYS A 14 2.61 -14.81 10.05
N ILE A 15 3.91 -15.07 9.92
CA ILE A 15 4.55 -15.47 8.66
C ILE A 15 4.17 -16.91 8.30
N GLU A 16 4.27 -17.85 9.24
CA GLU A 16 3.92 -19.27 9.03
C GLU A 16 2.45 -19.46 8.63
N ASP A 17 1.53 -18.69 9.23
CA ASP A 17 0.08 -18.74 8.94
C ASP A 17 -0.27 -18.19 7.54
N SER A 18 0.67 -17.52 6.85
CA SER A 18 0.46 -16.97 5.50
C SER A 18 1.40 -17.62 4.48
N PHE A 19 0.84 -18.36 3.53
CA PHE A 19 1.63 -18.95 2.44
C PHE A 19 2.51 -17.93 1.69
N VAL A 20 1.98 -16.73 1.43
CA VAL A 20 2.73 -15.65 0.78
C VAL A 20 3.88 -15.19 1.66
N LEU A 21 3.62 -14.84 2.93
CA LEU A 21 4.68 -14.33 3.80
C LEU A 21 5.75 -15.40 4.07
N ASN A 22 5.35 -16.65 4.28
CA ASN A 22 6.28 -17.76 4.46
C ASN A 22 7.19 -17.96 3.23
N PHE A 23 6.66 -17.76 2.02
CA PHE A 23 7.46 -17.82 0.79
C PHE A 23 8.59 -16.78 0.77
N PHE A 24 8.35 -15.56 1.26
CA PHE A 24 9.35 -14.49 1.25
C PHE A 24 10.27 -14.51 2.49
N PHE A 25 9.74 -14.83 3.67
CA PHE A 25 10.44 -14.61 4.94
C PHE A 25 10.78 -15.88 5.71
N GLY A 26 10.37 -17.07 5.27
CA GLY A 26 10.53 -18.31 6.03
C GLY A 26 11.97 -18.65 6.45
N VAL A 27 12.98 -18.05 5.82
CA VAL A 27 14.41 -18.19 6.16
C VAL A 27 15.09 -16.88 6.57
N ASN A 28 14.38 -15.75 6.63
CA ASN A 28 14.96 -14.44 6.89
C ASN A 28 14.87 -14.05 8.39
N ALA A 29 15.73 -14.68 9.21
CA ALA A 29 15.71 -14.51 10.65
C ALA A 29 16.02 -13.08 11.13
N ASP A 30 16.88 -12.34 10.41
CA ASP A 30 17.28 -10.99 10.79
C ASP A 30 16.13 -10.00 10.58
N PHE A 31 15.45 -10.04 9.42
CA PHE A 31 14.28 -9.19 9.17
C PHE A 31 13.18 -9.43 10.21
N ILE A 32 12.91 -10.69 10.54
CA ILE A 32 11.90 -11.08 11.54
C ILE A 32 12.25 -10.52 12.91
N ARG A 33 13.52 -10.65 13.33
CA ARG A 33 13.98 -10.16 14.63
C ARG A 33 13.83 -8.65 14.74
N ASP A 34 14.31 -7.92 13.74
CA ASP A 34 14.34 -6.46 13.78
C ASP A 34 12.91 -5.88 13.76
N LEU A 35 12.03 -6.42 12.90
CA LEU A 35 10.61 -6.06 12.89
C LEU A 35 9.92 -6.43 14.21
N ALA A 36 10.19 -7.61 14.77
CA ALA A 36 9.61 -8.04 16.04
C ALA A 36 10.01 -7.15 17.22
N TRP A 37 11.25 -6.66 17.25
CA TRP A 37 11.71 -5.74 18.29
C TRP A 37 11.05 -4.38 18.17
N LYS A 38 10.94 -3.82 16.96
CA LYS A 38 10.21 -2.56 16.74
C LYS A 38 8.71 -2.70 17.05
N ALA A 39 8.11 -3.86 16.75
CA ALA A 39 6.73 -4.15 17.14
C ALA A 39 6.55 -4.25 18.66
N ALA A 40 7.53 -4.78 19.40
CA ALA A 40 7.51 -4.82 20.85
C ALA A 40 7.56 -3.40 21.45
N ASP A 41 8.46 -2.56 20.91
CA ASP A 41 8.57 -1.17 21.35
C ASP A 41 7.28 -0.36 20.99
N LEU A 42 6.60 -0.71 19.88
CA LEU A 42 5.33 -0.10 19.48
C LEU A 42 4.15 -0.49 20.39
N GLU A 43 4.09 -1.73 20.90
CA GLU A 43 3.04 -2.16 21.86
C GLU A 43 3.10 -1.36 23.17
N GLU A 44 4.26 -0.79 23.50
CA GLU A 44 4.48 0.01 24.71
C GLU A 44 4.21 1.53 24.50
N ASP A 45 3.93 1.98 23.27
CA ASP A 45 3.71 3.40 22.94
C ASP A 45 2.23 3.82 23.17
N PRO A 46 1.93 4.62 24.22
CA PRO A 46 0.55 4.99 24.53
C PRO A 46 -0.03 6.06 23.58
N ASN A 47 0.80 6.70 22.76
CA ASN A 47 0.39 7.85 21.95
C ASN A 47 -0.23 7.45 20.60
N THR A 48 -0.23 6.16 20.27
CA THR A 48 -0.76 5.65 19.01
C THR A 48 -1.59 4.39 19.23
N ALA A 49 -2.60 4.18 18.38
CA ALA A 49 -3.39 2.94 18.39
C ALA A 49 -2.67 1.78 17.71
N LEU A 50 -1.58 2.03 16.98
CA LEU A 50 -0.87 1.01 16.18
C LEU A 50 -0.28 -0.12 17.04
N GLY A 51 -0.01 0.15 18.32
CA GLY A 51 0.46 -0.82 19.31
C GLY A 51 -0.65 -1.62 19.99
N ASP A 52 -1.91 -1.26 19.79
CA ASP A 52 -3.04 -1.91 20.47
C ASP A 52 -3.11 -3.40 20.09
N LYS A 53 -3.53 -4.25 21.02
CA LYS A 53 -3.47 -5.72 20.85
C LYS A 53 -4.23 -6.24 19.64
N ASP A 54 -5.32 -5.58 19.29
CA ASP A 54 -6.19 -5.86 18.14
C ASP A 54 -5.65 -5.27 16.83
N VAL A 55 -4.86 -4.19 16.89
CA VAL A 55 -4.35 -3.46 15.71
C VAL A 55 -2.94 -3.91 15.31
N LEU A 56 -2.09 -4.19 16.28
CA LEU A 56 -0.69 -4.57 16.07
C LEU A 56 -0.50 -5.77 15.11
N PRO A 57 -1.35 -6.83 15.13
CA PRO A 57 -1.27 -7.89 14.12
C PRO A 57 -1.47 -7.38 12.68
N HIS A 58 -2.39 -6.43 12.49
CA HIS A 58 -2.63 -5.79 11.20
C HIS A 58 -1.43 -4.96 10.77
N MET A 59 -0.87 -4.19 11.71
CA MET A 59 0.35 -3.42 11.53
C MET A 59 1.54 -4.28 11.07
N ILE A 60 1.74 -5.44 11.69
CA ILE A 60 2.78 -6.41 11.30
C ILE A 60 2.54 -6.92 9.88
N LYS A 61 1.32 -7.37 9.54
CA LYS A 61 1.02 -7.94 8.23
C LYS A 61 1.17 -6.92 7.11
N VAL A 62 0.70 -5.69 7.31
CA VAL A 62 0.85 -4.59 6.35
C VAL A 62 2.34 -4.26 6.16
N SER A 63 3.12 -4.14 7.23
CA SER A 63 4.55 -3.79 7.16
C SER A 63 5.41 -4.85 6.48
N LEU A 64 5.01 -6.13 6.53
CA LEU A 64 5.70 -7.20 5.81
C LEU A 64 5.60 -7.03 4.29
N HIS A 65 4.64 -6.25 3.79
CA HIS A 65 4.53 -5.88 2.38
C HIS A 65 5.27 -4.58 2.10
N GLN A 66 6.07 -4.53 1.02
CA GLN A 66 6.62 -3.28 0.51
C GLN A 66 5.46 -2.41 0.01
N GLN A 67 5.35 -1.21 0.58
CA GLN A 67 4.32 -0.26 0.19
C GLN A 67 4.73 0.46 -1.09
N VAL A 68 3.85 0.47 -2.07
CA VAL A 68 3.99 1.27 -3.28
C VAL A 68 2.81 2.22 -3.37
N ILE A 69 3.04 3.48 -3.03
CA ILE A 69 2.06 4.55 -3.16
C ILE A 69 2.05 5.01 -4.61
N TYR A 70 0.93 4.77 -5.30
CA TYR A 70 0.70 5.13 -6.70
C TYR A 70 -0.39 6.19 -6.78
N TYR A 71 0.02 7.44 -6.96
CA TYR A 71 -0.81 8.59 -6.64
C TYR A 71 -1.11 9.45 -7.89
N ASP A 72 -2.38 9.76 -8.12
CA ASP A 72 -2.80 10.67 -9.19
C ASP A 72 -2.49 12.11 -8.82
N SER A 73 -1.77 12.78 -9.72
CA SER A 73 -1.31 14.14 -9.55
C SER A 73 -2.01 15.18 -10.43
N SER A 74 -3.07 14.80 -11.17
CA SER A 74 -3.71 15.69 -12.15
C SER A 74 -4.56 16.81 -11.57
N SER A 75 -5.38 16.57 -10.55
CA SER A 75 -6.41 17.53 -10.08
C SER A 75 -6.00 18.40 -8.90
N MET A 76 -4.74 18.33 -8.53
CA MET A 76 -4.19 18.96 -7.33
C MET A 76 -4.08 20.50 -7.43
N ALA A 77 -4.77 21.10 -8.40
CA ALA A 77 -4.74 22.53 -8.73
C ALA A 77 -5.92 23.33 -8.14
N GLN A 78 -6.92 22.67 -7.54
CA GLN A 78 -8.09 23.33 -6.95
C GLN A 78 -8.33 22.83 -5.51
N ASP A 79 -8.37 23.76 -4.56
CA ASP A 79 -8.88 23.64 -3.18
C ASP A 79 -7.99 23.10 -2.03
N ASP A 80 -8.49 23.28 -0.80
CA ASP A 80 -7.94 22.81 0.49
C ASP A 80 -7.74 21.28 0.54
N HIS A 81 -8.31 20.53 -0.41
CA HIS A 81 -8.13 19.08 -0.56
C HIS A 81 -6.67 18.69 -0.78
N TRP A 82 -5.87 19.57 -1.39
CA TRP A 82 -4.42 19.38 -1.57
C TRP A 82 -3.69 19.09 -0.26
N TYR A 83 -4.00 19.84 0.80
CA TYR A 83 -3.33 19.67 2.09
C TYR A 83 -3.57 18.27 2.66
N TYR A 84 -4.83 17.82 2.69
CA TYR A 84 -5.18 16.51 3.24
C TYR A 84 -4.66 15.35 2.40
N GLN A 85 -4.58 15.50 1.07
CA GLN A 85 -4.03 14.45 0.22
C GLN A 85 -2.52 14.26 0.42
N LYS A 86 -1.75 15.35 0.57
CA LYS A 86 -0.33 15.26 0.97
C LYS A 86 -0.17 14.58 2.31
N LYS A 87 -0.95 15.05 3.29
CA LYS A 87 -0.89 14.54 4.66
C LYS A 87 -1.31 13.08 4.74
N LEU A 88 -2.21 12.63 3.88
CA LEU A 88 -2.53 11.21 3.74
C LEU A 88 -1.31 10.39 3.29
N VAL A 89 -0.60 10.82 2.24
CA VAL A 89 0.62 10.13 1.75
C VAL A 89 1.73 10.12 2.80
N GLU A 90 1.92 11.25 3.50
CA GLU A 90 2.85 11.34 4.64
C GLU A 90 2.44 10.39 5.77
N GLN A 91 1.15 10.34 6.14
CA GLN A 91 0.67 9.48 7.21
C GLN A 91 0.78 7.99 6.86
N ILE A 92 0.45 7.61 5.62
CA ILE A 92 0.65 6.23 5.12
C ILE A 92 2.13 5.86 5.27
N THR A 93 3.04 6.74 4.87
CA THR A 93 4.48 6.51 5.00
C THR A 93 4.88 6.37 6.45
N LYS A 94 4.51 7.33 7.31
CA LYS A 94 4.81 7.33 8.75
C LYS A 94 4.37 6.04 9.44
N ILE A 95 3.15 5.59 9.17
CA ILE A 95 2.61 4.36 9.76
C ILE A 95 3.38 3.16 9.23
N THR A 96 3.44 3.00 7.92
CA THR A 96 3.95 1.76 7.30
C THR A 96 5.45 1.56 7.44
N THR A 97 6.24 2.62 7.70
CA THR A 97 7.67 2.51 8.01
C THR A 97 7.97 2.35 9.49
N ARG A 98 6.98 2.54 10.38
CA ARG A 98 7.16 2.62 11.85
C ARG A 98 7.92 1.43 12.45
N ILE A 99 7.69 0.24 11.92
CA ILE A 99 8.32 -1.02 12.40
C ILE A 99 9.20 -1.71 11.35
N LEU A 100 9.43 -1.08 10.19
CA LEU A 100 10.32 -1.66 9.19
C LEU A 100 11.76 -1.69 9.70
N PRO A 101 12.58 -2.68 9.33
CA PRO A 101 14.02 -2.66 9.58
C PRO A 101 14.69 -1.39 9.03
N GLU A 102 15.88 -1.06 9.56
CA GLU A 102 16.63 0.11 9.08
C GLU A 102 17.01 -0.06 7.59
N GLY A 103 16.94 1.02 6.83
CA GLY A 103 17.20 1.01 5.39
C GLY A 103 15.99 0.64 4.52
N GLU A 104 14.88 0.22 5.12
CA GLU A 104 13.63 -0.07 4.40
C GLU A 104 12.66 1.13 4.46
N GLY A 105 11.94 1.36 3.35
CA GLY A 105 11.00 2.46 3.20
C GLY A 105 9.86 2.13 2.23
N VAL A 106 9.29 3.18 1.62
CA VAL A 106 8.16 3.04 0.68
C VAL A 106 8.60 3.42 -0.74
N ALA A 107 7.89 2.90 -1.75
CA ALA A 107 8.01 3.41 -3.11
C ALA A 107 6.91 4.45 -3.39
N LEU A 108 7.26 5.57 -4.03
CA LEU A 108 6.29 6.56 -4.51
C LEU A 108 6.36 6.65 -6.04
N ARG A 109 5.20 6.58 -6.68
CA ARG A 109 5.04 6.83 -8.12
C ARG A 109 3.86 7.75 -8.33
N PHE A 110 4.05 8.76 -9.17
CA PHE A 110 2.94 9.55 -9.69
C PHE A 110 2.40 8.93 -10.97
N ILE A 111 1.07 8.95 -11.14
CA ILE A 111 0.43 8.50 -12.38
C ILE A 111 0.96 9.35 -13.54
N ASN A 112 0.98 10.67 -13.37
CA ASN A 112 1.09 11.61 -14.49
C ASN A 112 2.54 12.06 -14.75
N GLN A 113 3.47 11.84 -13.80
CA GLN A 113 4.86 12.26 -13.92
C GLN A 113 5.85 11.23 -13.37
N ASN A 114 7.14 11.39 -13.69
CA ASN A 114 8.20 10.50 -13.24
C ASN A 114 8.93 11.10 -12.03
N VAL A 115 9.25 10.26 -11.05
CA VAL A 115 10.11 10.59 -9.92
C VAL A 115 11.32 9.67 -9.96
N ARG A 116 12.53 10.24 -9.89
CA ARG A 116 13.77 9.47 -9.89
C ARG A 116 14.08 8.99 -8.49
N GLY A 117 14.63 7.79 -8.36
CA GLY A 117 15.10 7.25 -7.08
C GLY A 117 14.00 6.92 -6.07
N SER A 118 12.72 6.89 -6.47
CA SER A 118 11.60 6.81 -5.53
C SER A 118 11.16 5.39 -5.18
N SER A 119 12.06 4.40 -5.19
CA SER A 119 11.72 3.00 -4.89
C SER A 119 11.90 2.60 -3.42
N ASN A 120 12.59 3.43 -2.63
CA ASN A 120 12.86 3.20 -1.22
C ASN A 120 13.07 4.55 -0.52
N LEU A 121 11.98 5.14 -0.04
CA LEU A 121 11.93 6.51 0.48
C LEU A 121 11.61 6.52 1.97
N THR A 122 12.26 7.43 2.70
CA THR A 122 11.88 7.75 4.09
C THR A 122 10.69 8.71 4.13
N LEU A 123 10.20 9.02 5.33
CA LEU A 123 9.16 10.03 5.50
C LEU A 123 9.63 11.41 5.03
N GLU A 124 10.87 11.76 5.34
CA GLU A 124 11.48 13.04 4.95
C GLU A 124 11.56 13.18 3.44
N ASP A 125 11.98 12.12 2.72
CA ASP A 125 12.02 12.13 1.27
C ASP A 125 10.61 12.32 0.66
N ILE A 126 9.60 11.67 1.25
CA ILE A 126 8.20 11.79 0.82
C ILE A 126 7.71 13.23 1.00
N VAL A 127 7.96 13.84 2.16
CA VAL A 127 7.60 15.25 2.43
C VAL A 127 8.25 16.15 1.37
N GLU A 128 9.54 15.99 1.10
CA GLU A 128 10.25 16.79 0.10
C GLU A 128 9.68 16.60 -1.31
N ILE A 129 9.42 15.36 -1.73
CA ILE A 129 8.85 15.07 -3.05
C ILE A 129 7.46 15.67 -3.18
N MET A 130 6.60 15.50 -2.17
CA MET A 130 5.23 16.03 -2.18
C MET A 130 5.22 17.56 -2.17
N ASP A 131 6.16 18.21 -1.49
CA ASP A 131 6.27 19.68 -1.47
C ASP A 131 6.72 20.29 -2.80
N ASN A 132 7.53 19.57 -3.57
CA ASN A 132 8.03 20.02 -4.87
C ASN A 132 7.22 19.51 -6.07
N MET A 133 6.22 18.67 -5.82
CA MET A 133 5.32 18.10 -6.82
C MET A 133 4.54 19.21 -7.54
N ARG A 134 4.45 19.12 -8.88
CA ARG A 134 3.63 20.03 -9.70
C ARG A 134 2.46 19.28 -10.31
N PRO A 135 1.21 19.75 -10.13
CA PRO A 135 0.04 19.09 -10.69
C PRO A 135 0.07 19.07 -12.22
N GLY A 136 -0.46 18.00 -12.83
CA GLY A 136 -0.80 17.97 -14.25
C GLY A 136 -0.48 16.66 -14.98
N GLY A 137 -0.96 16.58 -16.23
CA GLY A 137 -0.83 15.40 -17.09
C GLY A 137 -2.05 14.46 -17.02
N ASN A 138 -2.15 13.54 -17.98
CA ASN A 138 -3.29 12.62 -18.07
C ASN A 138 -3.19 11.46 -17.09
N SER A 139 -4.32 11.02 -16.55
CA SER A 139 -4.45 9.86 -15.66
C SER A 139 -4.43 8.54 -16.45
N MET A 140 -3.31 8.22 -17.10
CA MET A 140 -3.10 6.90 -17.74
C MET A 140 -2.73 5.86 -16.68
N ILE A 141 -3.66 5.54 -15.79
CA ILE A 141 -3.48 4.70 -14.60
C ILE A 141 -2.88 3.33 -14.94
N GLY A 142 -3.44 2.59 -15.90
CA GLY A 142 -3.03 1.23 -16.23
C GLY A 142 -1.68 1.16 -16.96
N THR A 143 -1.51 2.00 -17.97
CA THR A 143 -0.27 2.12 -18.75
C THR A 143 0.92 2.49 -17.86
N ASN A 144 0.71 3.44 -16.94
CA ASN A 144 1.76 3.88 -16.03
C ASN A 144 1.95 2.91 -14.85
N LEU A 145 0.92 2.16 -14.43
CA LEU A 145 1.08 1.06 -13.48
C LEU A 145 2.08 0.03 -14.05
N ARG A 146 1.88 -0.40 -15.31
CA ARG A 146 2.78 -1.36 -15.96
C ARG A 146 4.21 -0.82 -16.04
N SER A 147 4.38 0.34 -16.64
CA SER A 147 5.72 0.87 -16.96
C SER A 147 6.50 1.40 -15.74
N LYS A 148 5.83 1.99 -14.74
CA LYS A 148 6.50 2.66 -13.61
C LYS A 148 6.60 1.80 -12.36
N ILE A 149 5.76 0.75 -12.23
CA ILE A 149 5.68 -0.10 -11.05
C ILE A 149 5.93 -1.56 -11.41
N LEU A 150 5.03 -2.17 -12.20
CA LEU A 150 5.08 -3.62 -12.41
C LEU A 150 6.39 -4.03 -13.11
N GLU A 151 6.81 -3.31 -14.15
CA GLU A 151 8.05 -3.61 -14.85
C GLU A 151 9.30 -3.50 -13.93
N PRO A 152 9.60 -2.35 -13.28
CA PRO A 152 10.82 -2.21 -12.49
C PRO A 152 10.78 -2.89 -11.11
N LEU A 153 9.61 -2.99 -10.47
CA LEU A 153 9.49 -3.47 -9.09
C LEU A 153 9.02 -4.93 -9.00
N VAL A 154 8.38 -5.47 -10.05
CA VAL A 154 7.89 -6.85 -10.07
C VAL A 154 8.58 -7.67 -11.16
N TYR A 155 8.37 -7.35 -12.44
CA TYR A 155 8.79 -8.20 -13.56
C TYR A 155 10.31 -8.31 -13.67
N SER A 156 11.02 -7.18 -13.55
CA SER A 156 12.49 -7.19 -13.50
C SER A 156 13.01 -8.01 -12.32
N LYS A 157 12.31 -7.97 -11.17
CA LYS A 157 12.72 -8.63 -9.93
C LYS A 157 12.45 -10.13 -9.93
N ILE A 158 11.30 -10.58 -10.44
CA ILE A 158 11.01 -12.01 -10.59
C ILE A 158 11.93 -12.65 -11.63
N ASN A 159 12.24 -11.94 -12.73
CA ASN A 159 13.19 -12.42 -13.75
C ASN A 159 14.60 -12.57 -13.18
N ALA A 160 15.04 -11.62 -12.35
CA ALA A 160 16.31 -11.68 -11.66
C ALA A 160 16.29 -12.55 -10.38
N LYS A 161 15.14 -13.12 -10.01
CA LYS A 161 14.92 -13.90 -8.78
C LYS A 161 15.34 -13.17 -7.50
N ASN A 162 15.08 -11.87 -7.44
CA ASN A 162 15.36 -11.00 -6.29
C ASN A 162 14.16 -10.13 -5.91
N LEU A 163 12.94 -10.62 -6.13
CA LEU A 163 11.76 -10.09 -5.46
C LEU A 163 11.79 -10.60 -4.01
N GLU A 164 12.17 -9.74 -3.07
CA GLU A 164 12.49 -10.10 -1.68
C GLU A 164 11.32 -9.89 -0.71
N ARG A 165 10.35 -9.06 -1.08
CA ARG A 165 9.15 -8.77 -0.28
C ARG A 165 7.91 -8.78 -1.18
N PRO A 166 6.74 -9.20 -0.68
CA PRO A 166 5.49 -9.00 -1.41
C PRO A 166 5.13 -7.51 -1.42
N LEU A 167 4.36 -7.05 -2.40
CA LEU A 167 3.98 -5.64 -2.55
C LEU A 167 2.51 -5.41 -2.20
N LEU A 168 2.24 -4.27 -1.56
CA LEU A 168 0.93 -3.64 -1.55
C LEU A 168 1.01 -2.37 -2.38
N ILE A 169 0.38 -2.38 -3.56
CA ILE A 169 0.30 -1.23 -4.45
C ILE A 169 -0.99 -0.47 -4.13
N PHE A 170 -0.86 0.71 -3.53
CA PHE A 170 -1.98 1.58 -3.19
C PHE A 170 -2.17 2.63 -4.27
N ILE A 171 -3.17 2.42 -5.13
CA ILE A 171 -3.60 3.31 -6.18
C ILE A 171 -4.57 4.34 -5.58
N ILE A 172 -4.16 5.60 -5.54
CA ILE A 172 -4.97 6.72 -5.06
C ILE A 172 -5.29 7.59 -6.27
N THR A 173 -6.56 7.66 -6.65
CA THR A 173 -6.99 8.42 -7.85
C THR A 173 -8.20 9.29 -7.53
N ASP A 174 -8.28 10.43 -8.18
CA ASP A 174 -9.44 11.30 -8.11
C ASP A 174 -10.30 11.24 -9.38
N GLY A 175 -9.78 10.64 -10.46
CA GLY A 175 -10.40 10.55 -11.77
C GLY A 175 -10.49 9.11 -12.30
N ALA A 176 -11.22 8.96 -13.41
CA ALA A 176 -11.19 7.76 -14.25
C ALA A 176 -9.99 7.80 -15.23
N PRO A 177 -9.58 6.66 -15.83
CA PRO A 177 -8.49 6.62 -16.80
C PRO A 177 -8.69 7.56 -17.99
N GLN A 178 -7.66 8.34 -18.32
CA GLN A 178 -7.64 9.29 -19.44
C GLN A 178 -6.45 9.05 -20.37
N GLY A 179 -6.68 9.09 -21.69
CA GLY A 179 -5.63 8.92 -22.68
C GLY A 179 -5.18 7.46 -22.91
N GLU A 180 -5.88 6.49 -22.33
CA GLU A 180 -5.65 5.05 -22.51
C GLU A 180 -6.97 4.28 -22.71
N ARG A 181 -6.88 2.97 -22.94
CA ARG A 181 -8.07 2.10 -23.02
C ARG A 181 -8.70 1.95 -21.63
N LYS A 182 -10.03 1.98 -21.54
CA LYS A 182 -10.77 1.88 -20.26
C LYS A 182 -10.39 0.65 -19.42
N LEU A 183 -10.06 -0.48 -20.08
CA LEU A 183 -9.70 -1.74 -19.42
C LEU A 183 -8.19 -1.91 -19.19
N GLU A 184 -7.36 -0.89 -19.45
CA GLU A 184 -5.91 -1.04 -19.38
C GLU A 184 -5.43 -1.36 -17.95
N LEU A 185 -6.02 -0.74 -16.93
CA LEU A 185 -5.72 -1.08 -15.53
C LEU A 185 -6.09 -2.53 -15.19
N PHE A 186 -7.26 -2.97 -15.64
CA PHE A 186 -7.70 -4.36 -15.47
C PHE A 186 -6.71 -5.34 -16.10
N HIS A 187 -6.30 -5.10 -17.35
CA HIS A 187 -5.34 -5.97 -18.04
C HIS A 187 -3.96 -5.96 -17.36
N ALA A 188 -3.50 -4.81 -16.85
CA ALA A 188 -2.22 -4.74 -16.14
C ALA A 188 -2.23 -5.56 -14.84
N ILE A 189 -3.35 -5.56 -14.10
CA ILE A 189 -3.52 -6.36 -12.88
C ILE A 189 -3.56 -7.86 -13.21
N LEU A 190 -4.30 -8.25 -14.26
CA LEU A 190 -4.36 -9.63 -14.72
C LEU A 190 -2.99 -10.13 -15.19
N GLU A 191 -2.30 -9.35 -16.03
CA GLU A 191 -0.94 -9.66 -16.49
C GLU A 191 0.03 -9.84 -15.31
N CYS A 192 -0.08 -9.00 -14.27
CA CYS A 192 0.74 -9.17 -13.07
C CYS A 192 0.54 -10.53 -12.40
N SER A 193 -0.72 -10.97 -12.27
CA SER A 193 -1.06 -12.26 -11.67
C SER A 193 -0.49 -13.42 -12.50
N GLU A 194 -0.66 -13.36 -13.82
CA GLU A 194 -0.16 -14.36 -14.76
C GLU A 194 1.37 -14.47 -14.70
N ARG A 195 2.09 -13.33 -14.78
CA ARG A 195 3.56 -13.33 -14.71
C ARG A 195 4.12 -13.84 -13.39
N LEU A 196 3.46 -13.53 -12.26
CA LEU A 196 3.85 -14.09 -10.96
C LEU A 196 3.72 -15.61 -10.97
N GLN A 197 2.61 -16.14 -11.47
CA GLN A 197 2.37 -17.59 -11.56
C GLN A 197 3.37 -18.29 -12.48
N GLU A 198 3.63 -17.72 -13.67
CA GLU A 198 4.63 -18.23 -14.62
C GLU A 198 6.04 -18.29 -13.99
N ALA A 199 6.39 -17.26 -13.21
CA ALA A 199 7.64 -17.20 -12.46
C ALA A 199 7.65 -18.04 -11.16
N ARG A 200 6.56 -18.77 -10.86
CA ARG A 200 6.34 -19.59 -9.65
C ARG A 200 6.34 -18.81 -8.33
N TYR A 201 5.97 -17.54 -8.39
CA TYR A 201 5.65 -16.74 -7.21
C TYR A 201 4.17 -16.94 -6.83
N PRO A 202 3.81 -16.88 -5.54
CA PRO A 202 2.42 -16.85 -5.12
C PRO A 202 1.64 -15.72 -5.82
N ARG A 203 0.41 -15.98 -6.30
CA ARG A 203 -0.42 -14.95 -6.96
C ARG A 203 -0.61 -13.70 -6.07
N GLY A 204 -0.76 -13.91 -4.76
CA GLY A 204 -0.87 -12.85 -3.76
C GLY A 204 0.44 -12.14 -3.40
N SER A 205 1.54 -12.35 -4.14
CA SER A 205 2.79 -11.59 -3.94
C SER A 205 2.65 -10.11 -4.26
N VAL A 206 1.63 -9.73 -5.04
CA VAL A 206 1.25 -8.35 -5.28
C VAL A 206 -0.23 -8.20 -4.99
N LYS A 207 -0.58 -7.29 -4.07
CA LYS A 207 -1.95 -6.88 -3.78
C LYS A 207 -2.16 -5.45 -4.25
N PHE A 208 -3.35 -5.16 -4.73
CA PHE A 208 -3.75 -3.83 -5.15
C PHE A 208 -4.84 -3.31 -4.23
N MET A 209 -4.63 -2.11 -3.71
CA MET A 209 -5.65 -1.34 -3.02
C MET A 209 -5.94 -0.12 -3.89
N ILE A 210 -7.21 0.17 -4.13
CA ILE A 210 -7.62 1.29 -4.99
C ILE A 210 -8.58 2.15 -4.18
N GLY A 211 -8.25 3.43 -4.02
CA GLY A 211 -9.09 4.35 -3.27
C GLY A 211 -9.29 5.67 -4.00
N GLN A 212 -10.47 6.25 -3.77
CA GLN A 212 -10.84 7.54 -4.33
C GLN A 212 -10.40 8.67 -3.40
N ILE A 213 -9.91 9.75 -4.00
CA ILE A 213 -9.87 11.08 -3.39
C ILE A 213 -10.77 12.03 -4.19
N GLY A 214 -11.26 13.10 -3.57
CA GLY A 214 -12.14 14.04 -4.27
C GLY A 214 -13.52 13.47 -4.59
N SER A 215 -14.25 14.13 -5.49
CA SER A 215 -15.70 13.92 -5.66
C SER A 215 -16.17 13.62 -7.08
N ASP A 216 -15.25 13.35 -8.02
CA ASP A 216 -15.59 13.03 -9.40
C ASP A 216 -16.48 11.77 -9.51
N PRO A 217 -17.71 11.90 -10.04
CA PRO A 217 -18.59 10.76 -10.27
C PRO A 217 -18.05 9.74 -11.27
N GLU A 218 -17.23 10.16 -12.25
CA GLU A 218 -16.62 9.23 -13.20
C GLU A 218 -15.62 8.30 -12.51
N ALA A 219 -14.81 8.84 -11.59
CA ALA A 219 -13.93 8.04 -10.74
C ALA A 219 -14.72 7.04 -9.89
N THR A 220 -15.82 7.48 -9.27
CA THR A 220 -16.69 6.60 -8.48
C THR A 220 -17.23 5.44 -9.33
N ASN A 221 -17.76 5.73 -10.53
CA ASN A 221 -18.28 4.71 -11.44
C ASN A 221 -17.17 3.75 -11.93
N PHE A 222 -15.97 4.26 -12.16
CA PHE A 222 -14.82 3.45 -12.54
C PHE A 222 -14.42 2.49 -11.41
N LEU A 223 -14.27 2.97 -10.18
CA LEU A 223 -13.94 2.14 -9.01
C LEU A 223 -15.03 1.10 -8.71
N GLU A 224 -16.30 1.45 -8.86
CA GLU A 224 -17.42 0.49 -8.79
C GLU A 224 -17.29 -0.63 -9.82
N SER A 225 -16.86 -0.31 -11.04
CA SER A 225 -16.65 -1.32 -12.08
C SER A 225 -15.52 -2.29 -11.73
N LEU A 226 -14.45 -1.82 -11.08
CA LEU A 226 -13.36 -2.66 -10.60
C LEU A 226 -13.81 -3.52 -9.41
N ARG A 227 -14.58 -2.96 -8.48
CA ARG A 227 -15.08 -3.68 -7.30
C ARG A 227 -15.96 -4.87 -7.68
N ARG A 228 -16.75 -4.74 -8.75
CA ARG A 228 -17.65 -5.79 -9.25
C ARG A 228 -16.96 -6.83 -10.13
N ASN A 229 -15.69 -6.63 -10.46
CA ASN A 229 -14.95 -7.52 -11.34
C ASN A 229 -14.36 -8.71 -10.56
N THR A 230 -14.95 -9.89 -10.76
CA THR A 230 -14.55 -11.12 -10.06
C THR A 230 -13.19 -11.68 -10.50
N ASP A 231 -12.72 -11.35 -11.71
CA ASP A 231 -11.50 -11.93 -12.27
C ASP A 231 -10.24 -11.42 -11.55
N ILE A 232 -10.31 -10.18 -11.05
CA ILE A 232 -9.25 -9.49 -10.28
C ILE A 232 -9.54 -9.40 -8.78
N GLY A 233 -10.74 -9.81 -8.35
CA GLY A 233 -11.20 -9.71 -6.96
C GLY A 233 -10.28 -10.34 -5.90
N PRO A 234 -9.55 -11.44 -6.17
CA PRO A 234 -8.60 -12.00 -5.21
C PRO A 234 -7.39 -11.08 -4.92
N GLU A 235 -6.96 -10.26 -5.88
CA GLU A 235 -5.79 -9.37 -5.75
C GLU A 235 -6.16 -7.93 -5.43
N VAL A 236 -7.40 -7.53 -5.75
CA VAL A 236 -7.83 -6.13 -5.71
C VAL A 236 -8.82 -5.89 -4.57
N PHE A 237 -8.55 -4.85 -3.80
CA PHE A 237 -9.49 -4.25 -2.86
C PHE A 237 -9.78 -2.81 -3.28
N VAL A 238 -11.06 -2.43 -3.32
CA VAL A 238 -11.48 -1.07 -3.64
C VAL A 238 -12.14 -0.47 -2.41
N THR A 239 -11.61 0.64 -1.88
CA THR A 239 -12.17 1.30 -0.70
C THR A 239 -13.60 1.76 -0.98
N THR A 240 -14.46 1.74 0.04
CA THR A 240 -15.85 2.22 -0.07
C THR A 240 -15.92 3.73 0.03
N ASP A 241 -15.10 4.30 0.91
CA ASP A 241 -15.13 5.72 1.24
C ASP A 241 -14.04 6.50 0.52
N LYS A 242 -14.23 7.82 0.48
CA LYS A 242 -13.26 8.79 -0.01
C LYS A 242 -12.18 9.00 1.05
N LEU A 243 -10.94 8.76 0.66
CA LEU A 243 -9.80 8.75 1.59
C LEU A 243 -9.53 10.12 2.20
N ASP A 244 -9.62 11.18 1.39
CA ASP A 244 -9.39 12.56 1.84
C ASP A 244 -10.49 13.05 2.79
N ALA A 245 -11.74 12.67 2.55
CA ALA A 245 -12.86 13.00 3.44
C ALA A 245 -12.72 12.32 4.81
N ASN A 246 -12.40 11.03 4.84
CA ASN A 246 -12.17 10.30 6.09
C ASN A 246 -10.93 10.84 6.82
N PHE A 247 -9.85 11.14 6.09
CA PHE A 247 -8.66 11.75 6.66
C PHE A 247 -8.97 13.11 7.30
N ALA A 248 -9.71 13.97 6.59
CA ALA A 248 -10.10 15.29 7.10
C ALA A 248 -11.00 15.17 8.34
N ALA A 249 -11.92 14.21 8.38
CA ALA A 249 -12.82 13.98 9.52
C ALA A 249 -12.07 13.51 10.79
N LEU A 250 -10.97 12.78 10.61
CA LEU A 250 -10.13 12.28 11.71
C LEU A 250 -8.94 13.20 12.01
N HIS A 251 -8.76 14.28 11.24
CA HIS A 251 -7.64 15.19 11.40
C HIS A 251 -7.65 15.84 12.80
N GLY A 252 -6.50 15.84 13.46
CA GLY A 252 -6.37 16.30 14.85
C GLY A 252 -6.66 15.22 15.91
N ASN A 253 -7.09 14.02 15.50
CA ASN A 253 -7.15 12.84 16.36
C ASN A 253 -6.21 11.75 15.83
N ASP A 254 -4.90 11.95 16.06
CA ASP A 254 -3.84 11.08 15.54
C ASP A 254 -4.05 9.59 15.88
N ARG A 255 -4.59 9.30 17.07
CA ARG A 255 -4.83 7.92 17.51
C ARG A 255 -5.89 7.21 16.68
N GLU A 256 -7.04 7.85 16.44
CA GLU A 256 -8.10 7.29 15.60
C GLU A 256 -7.74 7.32 14.13
N LEU A 257 -7.01 8.34 13.68
CA LEU A 257 -6.48 8.41 12.32
C LEU A 257 -5.53 7.25 12.02
N ASP A 258 -4.59 6.97 12.94
CA ASP A 258 -3.67 5.84 12.85
C ASP A 258 -4.41 4.51 12.75
N ARG A 259 -5.40 4.30 13.62
CA ARG A 259 -6.24 3.11 13.63
C ARG A 259 -7.01 2.95 12.32
N TRP A 260 -7.74 3.97 11.89
CA TRP A 260 -8.50 3.92 10.65
C TRP A 260 -7.60 3.59 9.45
N LEU A 261 -6.45 4.25 9.35
CA LEU A 261 -5.58 4.10 8.20
C LEU A 261 -4.94 2.70 8.15
N ILE A 262 -4.49 2.15 9.28
CA ILE A 262 -3.91 0.81 9.28
C ILE A 262 -4.94 -0.28 9.01
N GLU A 263 -6.17 -0.15 9.53
CA GLU A 263 -7.27 -1.07 9.22
C GLU A 263 -7.63 -1.01 7.72
N THR A 264 -7.64 0.19 7.15
CA THR A 264 -7.90 0.39 5.71
C THR A 264 -6.80 -0.25 4.85
N LEU A 265 -5.53 -0.12 5.25
CA LEU A 265 -4.40 -0.78 4.58
C LEU A 265 -4.39 -2.31 4.79
N PHE A 266 -5.06 -2.80 5.84
CA PHE A 266 -5.16 -4.23 6.14
C PHE A 266 -6.27 -4.93 5.36
N SER A 267 -7.33 -4.22 4.95
CA SER A 267 -8.49 -4.77 4.23
C SER A 267 -8.18 -5.68 3.01
N PRO A 268 -7.13 -5.43 2.19
CA PRO A 268 -6.76 -6.34 1.09
C PRO A 268 -6.35 -7.76 1.53
N PHE A 269 -6.03 -7.93 2.83
CA PHE A 269 -5.55 -9.16 3.44
C PHE A 269 -6.58 -9.86 4.32
N GLU A 270 -7.77 -9.28 4.46
CA GLU A 270 -8.91 -9.92 5.11
C GLU A 270 -9.42 -11.09 4.26
N GLU A 271 -9.90 -12.13 4.95
CA GLU A 271 -10.51 -13.26 4.26
C GLU A 271 -11.83 -12.85 3.61
N PRO A 272 -12.24 -13.46 2.49
CA PRO A 272 -13.46 -13.10 1.77
C PRO A 272 -14.73 -13.14 2.63
N GLU A 273 -14.75 -13.95 3.69
CA GLU A 273 -15.90 -14.08 4.61
C GLU A 273 -16.00 -12.91 5.62
N THR A 274 -14.91 -12.14 5.81
CA THR A 274 -14.86 -11.00 6.73
C THR A 274 -15.06 -9.64 6.06
N LYS A 275 -15.03 -9.59 4.71
CA LYS A 275 -15.27 -8.36 3.96
C LYS A 275 -16.73 -7.95 4.14
N LYS A 276 -16.99 -6.89 4.91
CA LYS A 276 -18.30 -6.24 4.95
C LYS A 276 -18.56 -5.63 3.57
N TYR A 277 -19.50 -6.23 2.84
CA TYR A 277 -20.03 -5.72 1.58
C TYR A 277 -20.99 -4.56 1.82
#